data_AF-X1FG12-F1
#
_entry.id   AF-X1FG12-F1
#
_cell.length_a   1.000
_cell.length_b   1.000
_cell.length_c   1.000
_cell.angle_alpha   90.00
_cell.angle_beta   90.00
_cell.angle_gamma   90.00
#
_symmetry.space_group_name_H-M   'P 1'
#
loop_
_entity.id
_entity.type
_entity.pdbx_description
1 polymer ?
#
loop_
_entity_poly.entity_id
_entity_poly.type
_entity_poly.pdbx_seq_one_letter_code
_entity_poly.pdbx_strand_id
1 'polypeptide(L)' 'MGAKSLAAALNEEVGNIEEVYEPYLIRIGLLQRTHTGRVATALAYKHLGLKESRRRSSLL' A
#
# COMPACT_ATOMS: atom_id res chain seq x y z
N MET A 1 -6.97 -1.78 11.03
CA MET A 1 -5.90 -0.89 11.53
C MET A 1 -5.11 -0.26 10.38
N GLY A 2 -4.65 -1.03 9.37
CA GLY A 2 -3.92 -0.46 8.20
C GLY A 2 -4.63 0.64 7.41
N ALA A 3 -5.83 0.40 6.83
CA ALA A 3 -6.53 1.44 6.07
C ALA A 3 -6.97 2.63 6.93
N LYS A 4 -7.36 2.40 8.19
CA LYS A 4 -7.73 3.49 9.11
C LYS A 4 -6.57 4.47 9.31
N SER A 5 -5.35 3.97 9.45
CA SER A 5 -4.16 4.79 9.57
C SER A 5 -3.82 5.53 8.26
N LEU A 6 -3.97 4.87 7.11
CA LEU A 6 -3.77 5.52 5.80
C LEU A 6 -4.82 6.60 5.54
N ALA A 7 -6.08 6.33 5.82
CA ALA A 7 -7.19 7.26 5.71
C ALA A 7 -6.95 8.51 6.57
N ALA A 8 -6.55 8.33 7.82
CA ALA A 8 -6.18 9.44 8.70
C ALA A 8 -5.00 10.26 8.15
N ALA A 9 -3.97 9.60 7.61
CA ALA A 9 -2.80 10.28 7.04
C ALA A 9 -3.13 11.06 5.75
N LEU A 10 -4.09 10.58 4.98
CA LEU A 10 -4.54 11.19 3.72
C LEU A 10 -5.72 12.14 3.92
N ASN A 11 -6.21 12.31 5.15
CA ASN A 11 -7.42 13.05 5.50
C ASN A 11 -8.63 12.65 4.63
N GLU A 12 -8.76 11.34 4.40
CA GLU A 12 -9.73 10.70 3.52
C GLU A 12 -10.62 9.73 4.30
N GLU A 13 -11.77 9.37 3.73
CA GLU A 13 -12.61 8.34 4.32
C GLU A 13 -12.07 6.94 4.03
N VAL A 14 -12.16 6.05 5.02
CA VAL A 14 -11.70 4.65 4.90
C VAL A 14 -12.42 3.94 3.76
N GLY A 15 -13.73 4.14 3.63
CA GLY A 15 -14.53 3.55 2.55
C GLY A 15 -14.07 4.03 1.17
N ASN A 16 -13.76 5.31 1.02
CA ASN A 16 -13.24 5.85 -0.23
C ASN A 16 -11.92 5.18 -0.65
N ILE A 17 -10.99 4.97 0.29
CA ILE A 17 -9.76 4.22 0.05
C ILE A 17 -10.06 2.78 -0.40
N GLU A 18 -10.91 2.05 0.32
CA GLU A 18 -11.15 0.64 0.09
C GLU A 18 -12.01 0.34 -1.16
N GLU A 19 -12.90 1.25 -1.52
CA GLU A 19 -13.90 1.07 -2.59
C GLU A 19 -13.52 1.79 -3.90
N VAL A 20 -12.77 2.89 -3.84
CA VAL A 20 -12.41 3.67 -5.03
C VAL A 20 -10.95 3.45 -5.42
N TYR A 21 -10.02 3.68 -4.49
CA TYR A 21 -8.59 3.70 -4.82
C TYR A 21 -7.97 2.30 -4.89
N GLU A 22 -8.18 1.48 -3.86
CA GLU A 22 -7.55 0.16 -3.75
C GLU A 22 -7.88 -0.78 -4.93
N PRO A 23 -9.11 -0.86 -5.46
CA PRO A 23 -9.42 -1.77 -6.56
C PRO A 23 -8.59 -1.49 -7.81
N TYR A 24 -8.31 -0.22 -8.11
CA TYR A 24 -7.46 0.15 -9.23
C TYR A 24 -6.00 -0.21 -8.95
N LEU A 25 -5.47 0.22 -7.81
CA LEU A 25 -4.05 0.02 -7.45
C LEU A 25 -3.69 -1.47 -7.33
N ILE A 26 -4.61 -2.31 -6.86
CA ILE A 26 -4.44 -3.76 -6.82
C ILE A 26 -4.47 -4.33 -8.25
N ARG A 27 -5.40 -3.89 -9.10
CA ARG A 27 -5.53 -4.36 -10.48
C ARG A 27 -4.28 -4.10 -11.31
N ILE A 28 -3.66 -2.92 -11.15
CA ILE A 28 -2.41 -2.57 -11.86
C ILE A 28 -1.15 -3.04 -11.13
N GLY A 29 -1.30 -3.81 -10.04
CA GLY A 29 -0.20 -4.48 -9.34
C GLY A 29 0.69 -3.56 -8.49
N LEU A 30 0.22 -2.37 -8.11
CA LEU A 30 0.97 -1.43 -7.25
C LEU A 30 0.73 -1.68 -5.76
N LEU A 31 -0.41 -2.27 -5.38
CA LEU A 31 -0.79 -2.47 -3.99
C LEU A 31 -1.19 -3.93 -3.73
N GLN A 32 -0.80 -4.45 -2.57
CA GLN A 32 -1.24 -5.75 -2.09
C GLN A 32 -1.88 -5.65 -0.70
N ARG A 33 -3.05 -6.26 -0.52
CA ARG A 33 -3.67 -6.46 0.81
C ARG A 33 -3.02 -7.66 1.50
N THR A 34 -2.72 -7.52 2.78
CA THR A 34 -2.23 -8.59 3.65
C THR A 34 -3.09 -8.69 4.90
N HIS A 35 -2.96 -9.77 5.67
CA HIS A 35 -3.69 -9.92 6.93
C HIS A 35 -3.40 -8.79 7.94
N THR A 36 -2.18 -8.22 7.88
CA THR A 36 -1.73 -7.16 8.78
C THR A 36 -1.91 -5.75 8.22
N GLY A 37 -2.17 -5.58 6.92
CA GLY A 37 -2.28 -4.24 6.33
C GLY A 37 -2.18 -4.20 4.81
N ARG A 38 -1.50 -3.17 4.31
CA ARG A 38 -1.26 -2.94 2.88
C ARG A 38 0.23 -2.85 2.63
N VAL A 39 0.69 -3.43 1.53
CA VAL A 39 2.10 -3.42 1.13
C VAL A 39 2.20 -2.85 -0.27
N ALA A 40 3.05 -1.82 -0.44
CA ALA A 40 3.45 -1.33 -1.74
C ALA A 40 4.35 -2.37 -2.42
N THR A 41 4.03 -2.74 -3.65
CA THR A 41 4.81 -3.74 -4.40
C THR A 41 6.10 -3.15 -4.94
N ALA A 42 7.03 -4.00 -5.38
CA ALA A 42 8.23 -3.53 -6.09
C ALA A 42 7.90 -2.68 -7.34
N LEU A 43 6.77 -2.98 -8.01
CA LEU A 43 6.27 -2.20 -9.13
C LEU A 43 5.87 -0.78 -8.71
N ALA A 44 5.27 -0.60 -7.53
CA ALA A 44 4.95 0.71 -6.98
C ALA A 44 6.19 1.55 -6.70
N TYR A 45 7.20 0.97 -6.04
CA TYR A 45 8.46 1.68 -5.82
C TYR A 45 9.11 2.10 -7.14
N LYS A 46 9.14 1.20 -8.13
CA LYS A 46 9.65 1.51 -9.48
C LYS A 46 8.84 2.63 -10.16
N HIS A 47 7.51 2.58 -10.08
CA HIS A 47 6.62 3.58 -10.68
C HIS A 47 6.82 4.96 -10.06
N LEU A 48 7.11 5.03 -8.76
CA LEU A 48 7.38 6.26 -8.03
C LEU A 48 8.85 6.73 -8.14
N GLY A 49 9.71 6.02 -8.90
CA GLY A 49 11.14 6.35 -9.00
C GLY A 49 11.92 6.16 -7.70
N LEU A 50 11.37 5.40 -6.75
CA LEU A 50 11.98 5.15 -5.45
C LEU A 50 12.82 3.88 -5.51
N LYS A 51 14.01 3.91 -4.89
CA LYS A 51 14.74 2.67 -4.61
C LYS A 51 13.91 1.89 -3.58
N GLU A 52 13.57 0.64 -3.90
CA GLU A 52 12.90 -0.25 -2.95
C GLU A 52 13.72 -0.26 -1.65
N SER A 53 13.21 0.37 -0.60
CA SER A 53 13.85 0.32 0.71
C SER A 53 13.66 -1.09 1.21
N ARG A 54 14.66 -1.95 0.94
CA ARG A 54 14.70 -3.31 1.43
C ARG A 54 14.89 -3.28 2.95
N ARG A 55 13.85 -2.90 3.70
CA ARG A 55 13.65 -3.37 5.07
C ARG A 55 12.95 -4.72 5.02
N ARG A 56 13.60 -5.70 4.37
CA ARG A 56 13.42 -7.09 4.77
C ARG A 56 14.42 -7.28 5.89
N SER A 57 13.93 -7.16 7.11
CA SER A 57 14.62 -7.58 8.31
C SER A 57 15.34 -8.89 8.02
N SER A 58 16.66 -8.86 8.22
CA SER A 58 17.42 -10.04 8.56
C SER A 58 16.73 -10.73 9.74
N LEU A 59 16.09 -11.85 9.46
CA LEU A 59 15.90 -12.93 10.43
C LEU A 59 16.42 -14.18 9.72
N LEU A 60 17.75 -14.19 9.56
CA LEU A 60 18.54 -15.40 9.73
C LEU A 60 18.87 -15.49 11.22
#